data_AF-A0A0T6ATD0-F1
#
_entry.id   AF-A0A0T6ATD0-F1
#
_cell.length_a   1.000
_cell.length_b   1.000
_cell.length_c   1.000
_cell.angle_alpha   90.00
_cell.angle_beta   90.00
_cell.angle_gamma   90.00
#
_symmetry.space_group_name_H-M   'P 1'
#
loop_
_entity.id
_entity.type
_entity.pdbx_description
1 polymer ?
#
loop_
_entity_poly.entity_id
_entity_poly.type
_entity_poly.pdbx_seq_one_letter_code
_entity_poly.pdbx_strand_id
1 'polypeptide(L)'
;NEHTEDEGEIKSFDDPLLRRHDKDSIQLFQSIHKPPKFRSKKPLKRVEIIDVDLETEKFYLSNKLEDATENKDTESGENENNQNEGSEKNNVSLLRSQITQSVKTEKNDENLETEKNVNVLEDLNLPVPKTSVQFYNSWKTINNEQSRKKYLLKINPKDFKSIFKESLESKPFSDIVAILSENCGDTTLDLYSYLMGLTEVKRFGALIMFMSLIDKKNLLNIVDHLKQNNRYSSADIDNLVKLYEL
;
A
#
# COMPACT_ATOMS: atom_id res chain seq x y z
N ASN A 1 -37.50 56.81 -9.58
CA ASN A 1 -36.82 56.16 -8.43
C ASN A 1 -36.71 54.68 -8.71
N GLU A 2 -35.73 54.29 -9.50
CA GLU A 2 -35.27 52.90 -9.49
C GLU A 2 -34.72 52.52 -8.09
N HIS A 3 -34.68 51.22 -7.83
CA HIS A 3 -33.86 50.64 -6.78
C HIS A 3 -32.91 49.66 -7.47
N THR A 4 -31.61 49.88 -7.30
CA THR A 4 -30.55 49.12 -7.97
C THR A 4 -30.37 47.77 -7.29
N GLU A 5 -30.40 46.68 -8.07
CA GLU A 5 -29.97 45.36 -7.60
C GLU A 5 -28.43 45.31 -7.56
N ASP A 6 -27.89 44.63 -6.54
CA ASP A 6 -26.46 44.61 -6.20
C ASP A 6 -25.78 43.36 -6.77
N GLU A 7 -25.19 43.46 -7.96
CA GLU A 7 -24.44 42.36 -8.58
C GLU A 7 -23.03 42.24 -7.95
N GLY A 8 -22.91 41.39 -6.93
CA GLY A 8 -21.64 41.12 -6.26
C GLY A 8 -20.58 40.48 -7.18
N GLU A 9 -19.46 41.18 -7.38
CA GLU A 9 -18.33 40.73 -8.20
C GLU A 9 -17.80 39.34 -7.81
N ILE A 10 -17.89 38.38 -8.73
CA ILE A 10 -17.21 37.08 -8.60
C ILE A 10 -15.72 37.27 -8.91
N LYS A 11 -14.90 37.48 -7.88
CA LYS A 11 -13.45 37.64 -8.02
C LYS A 11 -12.80 36.36 -8.53
N SER A 12 -12.09 36.47 -9.66
CA SER A 12 -11.35 35.38 -10.27
C SER A 12 -10.16 34.95 -9.40
N PHE A 13 -10.18 33.72 -8.92
CA PHE A 13 -9.02 33.08 -8.29
C PHE A 13 -8.06 32.57 -9.36
N ASP A 14 -7.12 33.42 -9.78
CA ASP A 14 -5.95 33.02 -10.57
C ASP A 14 -4.99 32.19 -9.70
N ASP A 15 -5.14 30.87 -9.67
CA ASP A 15 -4.19 29.97 -9.00
C ASP A 15 -2.84 29.96 -9.75
N PRO A 16 -1.72 30.41 -9.12
CA PRO A 16 -0.42 30.49 -9.79
C PRO A 16 0.18 29.13 -10.19
N LEU A 17 -0.29 28.01 -9.61
CA LEU A 17 0.36 26.71 -9.72
C LEU A 17 0.17 26.02 -11.09
N LEU A 18 -0.83 26.41 -11.87
CA LEU A 18 -1.13 25.81 -13.19
C LEU A 18 -0.18 26.26 -14.33
N ARG A 19 0.79 27.15 -14.08
CA ARG A 19 1.62 27.77 -15.13
C ARG A 19 2.81 26.93 -15.64
N ARG A 20 2.88 25.61 -15.42
CA ARG A 20 4.06 24.78 -15.77
C ARG A 20 3.77 23.37 -16.30
N HIS A 21 2.90 23.25 -17.30
CA HIS A 21 2.91 22.12 -18.22
C HIS A 21 2.52 22.58 -19.63
N ASP A 22 2.95 21.82 -20.64
CA ASP A 22 2.70 22.12 -22.05
C ASP A 22 1.20 22.08 -22.36
N LYS A 23 0.72 23.04 -23.16
CA LYS A 23 -0.68 23.49 -23.15
C LYS A 23 -1.69 22.52 -23.77
N ASP A 24 -1.23 21.52 -24.50
CA ASP A 24 -2.03 20.87 -25.53
C ASP A 24 -2.70 19.55 -25.09
N SER A 25 -2.66 19.20 -23.80
CA SER A 25 -3.20 17.92 -23.30
C SER A 25 -3.80 17.93 -21.88
N ILE A 26 -4.13 19.10 -21.30
CA ILE A 26 -4.79 19.17 -19.98
C ILE A 26 -6.27 19.57 -20.14
N GLN A 27 -7.15 18.58 -20.22
CA GLN A 27 -8.60 18.81 -20.24
C GLN A 27 -9.13 19.09 -18.83
N LEU A 28 -9.26 20.38 -18.48
CA LEU A 28 -9.78 20.83 -17.18
C LEU A 28 -11.29 20.63 -17.07
N PHE A 29 -11.72 19.58 -16.36
CA PHE A 29 -13.13 19.34 -16.06
C PHE A 29 -13.64 20.27 -14.95
N GLN A 30 -14.66 21.08 -15.25
CA GLN A 30 -15.33 21.96 -14.29
C GLN A 30 -16.59 21.32 -13.70
N SER A 31 -16.92 21.66 -12.45
CA SER A 31 -18.12 21.18 -11.75
C SER A 31 -19.40 21.74 -12.37
N ILE A 32 -20.23 20.87 -12.96
CA ILE A 32 -21.47 21.27 -13.66
C ILE A 32 -22.59 21.60 -12.66
N HIS A 33 -22.67 22.85 -12.21
CA HIS A 33 -23.80 23.31 -11.39
C HIS A 33 -25.06 23.48 -12.23
N LYS A 34 -26.04 22.58 -12.05
CA LYS A 34 -27.36 22.68 -12.69
C LYS A 34 -28.33 23.42 -11.75
N PRO A 35 -28.96 24.54 -12.16
CA PRO A 35 -29.97 25.22 -11.37
C PRO A 35 -31.16 24.30 -11.03
N PRO A 36 -31.89 24.49 -9.90
CA PRO A 36 -32.91 23.54 -9.43
C PRO A 36 -33.95 23.12 -10.49
N LYS A 37 -34.41 24.05 -11.34
CA LYS A 37 -35.36 23.80 -12.43
C LYS A 37 -34.81 22.92 -13.57
N PHE A 38 -33.49 22.76 -13.67
CA PHE A 38 -32.78 21.96 -14.67
C PHE A 38 -32.03 20.75 -14.06
N ARG A 39 -32.21 20.46 -12.77
CA ARG A 39 -31.70 19.21 -12.16
C ARG A 39 -32.56 18.04 -12.62
N SER A 40 -31.94 16.86 -12.75
CA SER A 40 -32.69 15.62 -13.03
C SER A 40 -33.69 15.37 -11.91
N LYS A 41 -34.97 15.18 -12.26
CA LYS A 41 -36.01 14.70 -11.35
C LYS A 41 -36.08 13.15 -11.28
N LYS A 42 -35.31 12.44 -12.12
CA LYS A 42 -35.21 10.98 -12.04
C LYS A 42 -34.44 10.62 -10.76
N PRO A 43 -34.92 9.68 -9.92
CA PRO A 43 -34.17 9.20 -8.77
C PRO A 43 -32.85 8.57 -9.22
N LEU A 44 -31.84 8.60 -8.34
CA LEU A 44 -30.59 7.87 -8.57
C LEU A 44 -30.90 6.37 -8.60
N LYS A 45 -30.30 5.64 -9.55
CA LYS A 45 -30.31 4.17 -9.52
C LYS A 45 -29.59 3.73 -8.24
N ARG A 46 -30.17 2.79 -7.50
CA ARG A 46 -29.42 2.04 -6.48
C ARG A 46 -28.42 1.14 -7.20
N VAL A 47 -27.22 1.04 -6.65
CA VAL A 47 -26.25 0.00 -6.99
C VAL A 47 -26.39 -1.07 -5.91
N GLU A 48 -26.43 -2.33 -6.33
CA GLU A 48 -26.42 -3.47 -5.41
C GLU A 48 -24.99 -3.71 -4.93
N ILE A 49 -24.81 -3.91 -3.62
CA ILE A 49 -23.53 -4.23 -3.01
C ILE A 49 -23.55 -5.73 -2.74
N ILE A 50 -22.58 -6.44 -3.32
CA ILE A 50 -22.43 -7.88 -3.20
C ILE A 50 -21.10 -8.14 -2.48
N ASP A 51 -21.15 -8.90 -1.40
CA ASP A 51 -19.95 -9.39 -0.72
C ASP A 51 -19.29 -10.45 -1.60
N VAL A 52 -18.02 -10.24 -1.96
CA VAL A 52 -17.25 -11.12 -2.86
C VAL A 52 -16.15 -11.88 -2.12
N ASP A 53 -15.89 -13.10 -2.56
CA ASP A 53 -14.86 -13.96 -1.98
C ASP A 53 -13.45 -13.72 -2.59
N LEU A 54 -12.46 -14.40 -2.02
CA LEU A 54 -11.05 -14.34 -2.39
C LEU A 54 -10.72 -14.78 -3.82
N GLU A 55 -11.62 -15.46 -4.52
CA GLU A 55 -11.39 -15.92 -5.90
C GLU A 55 -12.05 -14.95 -6.88
N THR A 56 -13.25 -14.51 -6.54
CA THR A 56 -14.01 -13.47 -7.24
C THR A 56 -13.32 -12.10 -7.20
N GLU A 57 -12.72 -11.68 -6.06
CA GLU A 57 -11.97 -10.42 -5.96
C GLU A 57 -10.75 -10.41 -6.92
N LYS A 58 -10.02 -11.53 -7.01
CA LYS A 58 -8.87 -11.67 -7.91
C LYS A 58 -9.30 -11.57 -9.38
N PHE A 59 -10.42 -12.19 -9.74
CA PHE A 59 -10.97 -12.16 -11.10
C PHE A 59 -11.39 -10.74 -11.53
N TYR A 60 -12.01 -9.97 -10.63
CA TYR A 60 -12.30 -8.55 -10.94
C TYR A 60 -11.04 -7.69 -11.06
N LEU A 61 -9.98 -8.00 -10.32
CA LEU A 61 -8.71 -7.28 -10.40
C LEU A 61 -7.86 -7.64 -11.62
N SER A 62 -7.93 -8.88 -12.13
CA SER A 62 -7.26 -9.26 -13.38
C SER A 62 -7.90 -8.56 -14.58
N ASN A 63 -9.22 -8.65 -14.72
CA ASN A 63 -9.90 -8.23 -15.94
C ASN A 63 -9.87 -6.69 -16.11
N LYS A 64 -9.82 -5.96 -14.99
CA LYS A 64 -9.70 -4.50 -14.96
C LYS A 64 -8.35 -3.96 -15.47
N LEU A 65 -7.36 -4.83 -15.69
CA LEU A 65 -6.09 -4.46 -16.33
C LEU A 65 -6.14 -4.53 -17.87
N GLU A 66 -7.14 -5.19 -18.45
CA GLU A 66 -7.27 -5.40 -19.90
C GLU A 66 -8.13 -4.30 -20.56
N ASP A 67 -9.21 -3.85 -19.90
CA ASP A 67 -10.08 -2.74 -20.34
C ASP A 67 -9.39 -1.35 -20.44
N ALA A 68 -8.08 -1.26 -20.18
CA ALA A 68 -7.33 -0.01 -20.22
C ALA A 68 -6.91 0.44 -21.64
N THR A 69 -7.09 -0.41 -22.67
CA THR A 69 -6.51 -0.17 -24.01
C THR A 69 -7.45 -0.45 -25.18
N GLU A 70 -8.67 0.09 -25.19
CA GLU A 70 -9.27 0.54 -26.47
C GLU A 70 -10.34 1.63 -26.32
N ASN A 71 -10.48 2.46 -27.36
CA ASN A 71 -11.48 3.50 -27.47
C ASN A 71 -11.84 3.67 -28.95
N LYS A 72 -13.00 3.14 -29.38
CA LYS A 72 -13.71 3.56 -30.59
C LYS A 72 -15.15 3.05 -30.67
N ASP A 73 -16.07 4.00 -30.58
CA ASP A 73 -17.30 4.14 -31.36
C ASP A 73 -18.06 2.89 -31.85
N THR A 74 -19.25 2.72 -31.26
CA THR A 74 -20.45 2.00 -31.71
C THR A 74 -20.55 1.55 -33.18
N GLU A 75 -20.93 0.28 -33.40
CA GLU A 75 -22.30 -0.05 -33.86
C GLU A 75 -22.70 -1.51 -33.55
N SER A 76 -23.89 -1.95 -33.98
CA SER A 76 -24.60 -3.15 -33.52
C SER A 76 -24.36 -4.43 -34.35
N GLY A 77 -24.39 -5.60 -33.70
CA GLY A 77 -24.53 -6.91 -34.39
C GLY A 77 -24.73 -8.09 -33.43
N GLU A 78 -25.57 -9.06 -33.81
CA GLU A 78 -25.77 -10.33 -33.10
C GLU A 78 -24.87 -11.43 -33.71
N ASN A 79 -24.31 -12.34 -32.89
CA ASN A 79 -24.51 -13.81 -32.97
C ASN A 79 -23.56 -14.64 -32.07
N GLU A 80 -23.79 -15.95 -32.04
CA GLU A 80 -23.27 -16.93 -31.08
C GLU A 80 -21.93 -17.63 -31.49
N ASN A 81 -21.48 -18.50 -30.57
CA ASN A 81 -20.73 -19.78 -30.77
C ASN A 81 -19.19 -19.82 -30.75
N ASN A 82 -18.70 -20.21 -29.56
CA ASN A 82 -17.92 -21.44 -29.28
C ASN A 82 -16.46 -21.64 -29.76
N GLN A 83 -15.66 -22.11 -28.79
CA GLN A 83 -14.51 -23.03 -28.89
C GLN A 83 -13.27 -22.64 -29.72
N ASN A 84 -12.13 -22.52 -29.02
CA ASN A 84 -11.06 -23.51 -29.21
C ASN A 84 -10.08 -23.60 -28.02
N GLU A 85 -9.24 -24.64 -28.02
CA GLU A 85 -8.32 -25.01 -26.94
C GLU A 85 -6.88 -24.51 -27.14
N GLY A 86 -6.14 -24.34 -26.05
CA GLY A 86 -4.77 -24.88 -25.95
C GLY A 86 -3.55 -23.97 -26.16
N SER A 87 -2.82 -23.74 -25.05
CA SER A 87 -1.35 -23.54 -24.98
C SER A 87 -0.77 -22.21 -25.56
N GLU A 88 0.44 -21.71 -25.22
CA GLU A 88 1.58 -22.22 -24.43
C GLU A 88 2.20 -21.18 -23.46
N LYS A 89 2.81 -21.68 -22.38
CA LYS A 89 4.09 -21.28 -21.73
C LYS A 89 4.64 -19.85 -21.87
N ASN A 90 4.92 -19.27 -20.69
CA ASN A 90 6.18 -18.62 -20.27
C ASN A 90 6.94 -17.69 -21.25
N ASN A 91 7.03 -16.40 -20.92
CA ASN A 91 8.28 -15.65 -20.64
C ASN A 91 8.11 -14.15 -20.89
N VAL A 92 8.16 -13.31 -19.84
CA VAL A 92 8.43 -11.88 -19.98
C VAL A 92 9.53 -11.49 -19.01
N SER A 93 10.77 -11.45 -19.51
CA SER A 93 11.90 -10.91 -18.78
C SER A 93 12.17 -9.46 -19.19
N LEU A 94 12.63 -8.67 -18.22
CA LEU A 94 13.64 -7.62 -18.43
C LEU A 94 13.32 -6.50 -19.45
N LEU A 95 12.49 -5.52 -19.05
CA LEU A 95 12.62 -4.14 -19.54
C LEU A 95 13.08 -3.18 -18.42
N ARG A 96 14.40 -2.96 -18.33
CA ARG A 96 14.94 -1.77 -17.64
C ARG A 96 16.29 -1.32 -18.23
N SER A 97 16.22 -0.63 -19.37
CA SER A 97 17.35 0.03 -20.03
C SER A 97 16.78 1.13 -20.95
N GLN A 98 17.33 2.35 -21.08
CA GLN A 98 18.41 3.03 -20.36
C GLN A 98 18.01 4.49 -20.05
N ILE A 99 18.54 5.09 -18.97
CA ILE A 99 18.82 6.54 -18.88
C ILE A 99 20.19 6.70 -18.21
N THR A 100 21.02 7.63 -18.68
CA THR A 100 22.48 7.61 -18.49
C THR A 100 23.06 8.75 -17.64
N GLN A 101 24.07 8.38 -16.84
CA GLN A 101 25.33 9.11 -16.56
C GLN A 101 25.33 10.66 -16.56
N SER A 102 25.71 11.28 -15.43
CA SER A 102 27.07 11.89 -15.26
C SER A 102 27.13 12.94 -14.13
N VAL A 103 28.11 12.83 -13.24
CA VAL A 103 29.05 13.90 -12.77
C VAL A 103 30.25 13.20 -12.09
N LYS A 104 31.47 13.75 -12.24
CA LYS A 104 32.70 13.46 -11.45
C LYS A 104 33.08 14.78 -10.72
N THR A 105 33.86 14.88 -9.65
CA THR A 105 35.21 14.35 -9.30
C THR A 105 35.47 14.54 -7.77
N GLU A 106 36.57 14.12 -7.11
CA GLU A 106 37.46 12.93 -7.16
C GLU A 106 38.30 12.85 -5.84
N LYS A 107 38.71 11.63 -5.46
CA LYS A 107 39.97 11.24 -4.75
C LYS A 107 40.27 11.62 -3.28
N ASN A 108 40.59 10.58 -2.49
CA ASN A 108 41.93 10.17 -1.97
C ASN A 108 41.68 8.85 -1.17
N ASP A 109 42.27 7.69 -1.51
CA ASP A 109 43.65 7.21 -1.25
C ASP A 109 43.91 6.98 0.26
N GLU A 110 44.31 5.82 0.82
CA GLU A 110 44.83 4.49 0.36
C GLU A 110 44.20 3.35 1.22
N ASN A 111 43.73 2.20 0.69
CA ASN A 111 44.41 0.98 0.19
C ASN A 111 44.87 -0.06 1.25
N LEU A 112 44.19 -1.23 1.31
CA LEU A 112 44.82 -2.56 1.32
C LEU A 112 43.80 -3.71 1.12
N GLU A 113 44.17 -4.71 0.34
CA GLU A 113 43.39 -5.89 -0.07
C GLU A 113 43.70 -7.11 0.86
N THR A 114 43.10 -8.31 0.83
CA THR A 114 42.11 -9.06 0.01
C THR A 114 41.48 -10.15 0.96
N GLU A 115 40.60 -11.14 0.71
CA GLU A 115 39.97 -11.79 -0.47
C GLU A 115 38.48 -12.18 -0.23
N LYS A 116 37.65 -12.01 -1.26
CA LYS A 116 36.70 -12.98 -1.85
C LYS A 116 35.90 -13.95 -0.93
N ASN A 117 34.81 -13.48 -0.32
CA ASN A 117 33.42 -13.89 -0.64
C ASN A 117 32.43 -13.30 0.40
N VAL A 118 31.98 -12.06 0.15
CA VAL A 118 30.88 -11.45 0.92
C VAL A 118 29.78 -11.10 -0.06
N ASN A 119 28.66 -11.83 0.02
CA ASN A 119 27.45 -11.51 -0.72
C ASN A 119 26.94 -10.12 -0.32
N VAL A 120 26.30 -9.39 -1.24
CA VAL A 120 25.93 -7.98 -1.03
C VAL A 120 24.92 -7.83 0.10
N LEU A 121 25.44 -7.58 1.30
CA LEU A 121 24.68 -7.22 2.48
C LEU A 121 24.88 -5.73 2.70
N GLU A 122 24.01 -4.93 2.09
CA GLU A 122 23.93 -3.50 2.40
C GLU A 122 23.67 -3.33 3.90
N ASP A 123 24.66 -2.85 4.63
CA ASP A 123 24.49 -2.45 6.02
C ASP A 123 23.67 -1.15 6.03
N LEU A 124 22.35 -1.32 6.20
CA LEU A 124 21.42 -0.21 6.27
C LEU A 124 21.73 0.64 7.50
N ASN A 125 22.58 1.64 7.31
CA ASN A 125 22.87 2.74 8.25
C ASN A 125 21.68 3.72 8.36
N LEU A 126 20.47 3.16 8.42
CA LEU A 126 19.24 3.84 8.74
C LEU A 126 19.12 3.94 10.27
N PRO A 127 18.80 5.13 10.81
CA PRO A 127 18.66 5.35 12.24
C PRO A 127 17.43 4.62 12.78
N VAL A 128 17.45 4.28 14.07
CA VAL A 128 16.26 3.80 14.79
C VAL A 128 15.20 4.91 14.73
N PRO A 129 13.99 4.65 14.20
CA PRO A 129 12.97 5.67 14.05
C PRO A 129 12.43 6.08 15.42
N LYS A 130 12.38 7.39 15.67
CA LYS A 130 11.76 7.99 16.86
C LYS A 130 10.38 8.59 16.56
N THR A 131 9.98 8.60 15.29
CA THR A 131 8.68 9.09 14.82
C THR A 131 8.20 8.26 13.63
N SER A 132 6.88 8.23 13.43
CA SER A 132 6.22 7.64 12.26
C SER A 132 6.86 8.10 10.95
N VAL A 133 7.10 9.41 10.77
CA VAL A 133 7.71 9.96 9.54
C VAL A 133 9.10 9.39 9.27
N GLN A 134 9.93 9.19 10.30
CA GLN A 134 11.25 8.55 10.15
C GLN A 134 11.14 7.08 9.74
N PHE A 135 10.17 6.36 10.31
CA PHE A 135 9.84 5.00 9.90
C PHE A 135 9.39 4.98 8.43
N TYR A 136 8.41 5.80 8.02
CA TYR A 136 7.89 5.83 6.66
C TYR A 136 8.95 6.13 5.61
N ASN A 137 9.82 7.11 5.85
CA ASN A 137 10.88 7.46 4.92
C ASN A 137 11.86 6.30 4.74
N SER A 138 12.21 5.61 5.84
CA SER A 138 13.06 4.42 5.82
C SER A 138 12.35 3.24 5.13
N TRP A 139 11.11 2.94 5.49
CA TRP A 139 10.34 1.82 4.93
C TRP A 139 10.15 1.93 3.41
N LYS A 140 9.95 3.15 2.91
CA LYS A 140 9.82 3.44 1.48
C LYS A 140 11.13 3.34 0.70
N THR A 141 12.31 3.47 1.34
CA THR A 141 13.60 3.25 0.67
C THR A 141 14.04 1.79 0.69
N ILE A 142 13.51 0.96 1.60
CA ILE A 142 13.87 -0.46 1.70
C ILE A 142 13.01 -1.32 0.76
N ASN A 143 13.63 -1.76 -0.33
CA ASN A 143 12.99 -2.61 -1.36
C ASN A 143 13.08 -4.13 -1.09
N ASN A 144 13.92 -4.57 -0.14
CA ASN A 144 14.17 -5.99 0.13
C ASN A 144 13.55 -6.44 1.46
N GLU A 145 12.75 -7.51 1.42
CA GLU A 145 12.18 -8.28 2.55
C GLU A 145 13.14 -8.43 3.74
N GLN A 146 14.32 -8.99 3.48
CA GLN A 146 15.32 -9.29 4.52
C GLN A 146 15.93 -8.03 5.12
N SER A 147 15.96 -6.95 4.35
CA SER A 147 16.37 -5.63 4.82
C SER A 147 15.29 -4.94 5.64
N ARG A 148 14.00 -5.15 5.33
CA ARG A 148 12.87 -4.68 6.15
C ARG A 148 12.80 -5.41 7.48
N LYS A 149 12.97 -6.74 7.48
CA LYS A 149 13.16 -7.57 8.69
C LYS A 149 14.28 -7.03 9.57
N LYS A 150 15.48 -6.80 9.01
CA LYS A 150 16.62 -6.20 9.73
C LYS A 150 16.31 -4.83 10.32
N TYR A 151 15.58 -3.98 9.59
CA TYR A 151 15.17 -2.66 10.08
C TYR A 151 14.11 -2.75 11.19
N LEU A 152 13.12 -3.63 11.04
CA LEU A 152 12.10 -3.91 12.06
C LEU A 152 12.73 -4.40 13.37
N LEU A 153 13.74 -5.29 13.28
CA LEU A 153 14.53 -5.78 14.42
C LEU A 153 15.34 -4.69 15.14
N LYS A 154 15.55 -3.50 14.55
CA LYS A 154 16.14 -2.34 15.26
C LYS A 154 15.14 -1.61 16.16
N ILE A 155 13.84 -1.91 16.07
CA ILE A 155 12.76 -1.23 16.79
C ILE A 155 12.31 -2.11 17.96
N ASN A 156 12.25 -1.55 19.17
CA ASN A 156 11.65 -2.26 20.29
C ASN A 156 10.11 -2.26 20.12
N PRO A 157 9.40 -3.40 20.24
CA PRO A 157 7.95 -3.42 20.12
C PRO A 157 7.21 -2.45 21.04
N LYS A 158 7.77 -2.16 22.23
CA LYS A 158 7.21 -1.21 23.19
C LYS A 158 7.25 0.24 22.68
N ASP A 159 8.15 0.55 21.74
CA ASP A 159 8.24 1.86 21.11
C ASP A 159 7.24 2.04 19.95
N PHE A 160 6.54 1.01 19.47
CA PHE A 160 5.53 1.18 18.42
C PHE A 160 4.46 2.22 18.81
N LYS A 161 4.02 2.22 20.07
CA LYS A 161 3.14 3.25 20.64
C LYS A 161 3.71 4.67 20.56
N SER A 162 5.01 4.83 20.84
CA SER A 162 5.68 6.14 20.90
C SER A 162 6.07 6.67 19.51
N ILE A 163 6.44 5.76 18.60
CA ILE A 163 6.81 6.03 17.20
C ILE A 163 5.57 6.34 16.38
N PHE A 164 4.59 5.43 16.33
CA PHE A 164 3.45 5.52 15.41
C PHE A 164 2.34 6.44 15.92
N LYS A 165 2.02 6.39 17.22
CA LYS A 165 0.94 7.16 17.87
C LYS A 165 -0.43 6.95 17.20
N GLU A 166 -0.79 7.80 16.24
CA GLU A 166 -2.04 7.80 15.46
C GLU A 166 -1.80 7.59 13.96
N SER A 167 -0.52 7.59 13.55
CA SER A 167 -0.07 7.63 12.15
C SER A 167 0.33 6.27 11.58
N LEU A 168 -0.07 5.14 12.18
CA LEU A 168 0.08 3.84 11.52
C LEU A 168 -1.02 3.68 10.46
N GLU A 169 -0.60 3.33 9.26
CA GLU A 169 -1.45 3.09 8.08
C GLU A 169 -1.54 1.59 7.80
N SER A 170 -2.60 1.16 7.11
CA SER A 170 -2.84 -0.26 6.81
C SER A 170 -1.71 -0.91 6.02
N LYS A 171 -1.14 -0.23 5.00
CA LYS A 171 -0.11 -0.85 4.15
C LYS A 171 1.18 -1.22 4.90
N PRO A 172 1.84 -0.36 5.69
CA PRO A 172 2.96 -0.79 6.53
C PRO A 172 2.57 -1.78 7.61
N PHE A 173 1.34 -1.73 8.15
CA PHE A 173 0.86 -2.75 9.08
C PHE A 173 0.81 -4.14 8.42
N SER A 174 0.22 -4.24 7.21
CA SER A 174 0.23 -5.46 6.40
C SER A 174 1.65 -5.92 6.06
N ASP A 175 2.55 -5.01 5.66
CA ASP A 175 3.96 -5.34 5.40
C ASP A 175 4.65 -5.91 6.66
N ILE A 176 4.42 -5.32 7.84
CA ILE A 176 4.96 -5.83 9.12
C ILE A 176 4.39 -7.23 9.41
N VAL A 177 3.07 -7.41 9.29
CA VAL A 177 2.40 -8.70 9.56
C VAL A 177 2.89 -9.80 8.61
N ALA A 178 3.12 -9.50 7.33
CA ALA A 178 3.73 -10.42 6.38
C ALA A 178 5.15 -10.82 6.81
N ILE A 179 6.02 -9.84 7.12
CA ILE A 179 7.39 -10.10 7.59
C ILE A 179 7.40 -10.93 8.89
N LEU A 180 6.48 -10.69 9.82
CA LEU A 180 6.35 -11.51 11.03
C LEU A 180 5.93 -12.96 10.69
N SER A 181 4.98 -13.14 9.75
CA SER A 181 4.52 -14.48 9.33
C SER A 181 5.59 -15.28 8.60
N GLU A 182 6.37 -14.66 7.71
CA GLU A 182 7.43 -15.36 6.96
C GLU A 182 8.60 -15.78 7.85
N ASN A 183 8.87 -15.01 8.92
CA ASN A 183 10.02 -15.21 9.79
C ASN A 183 9.64 -15.88 11.11
N CYS A 184 8.52 -16.62 11.16
CA CYS A 184 8.07 -17.35 12.35
C CYS A 184 9.06 -18.41 12.87
N GLY A 185 10.00 -18.86 12.03
CA GLY A 185 11.06 -19.80 12.41
C GLY A 185 12.26 -19.17 13.12
N ASP A 186 12.38 -17.85 13.16
CA ASP A 186 13.53 -17.16 13.76
C ASP A 186 13.37 -17.00 15.28
N THR A 187 14.10 -17.81 16.06
CA THR A 187 14.16 -17.74 17.53
C THR A 187 14.65 -16.37 18.09
N THR A 188 15.16 -15.49 17.23
CA THR A 188 15.57 -14.11 17.55
C THR A 188 14.41 -13.11 17.55
N LEU A 189 13.26 -13.46 16.97
CA LEU A 189 12.10 -12.59 16.79
C LEU A 189 10.99 -12.95 17.77
N ASP A 190 10.73 -12.09 18.77
CA ASP A 190 9.62 -12.27 19.72
C ASP A 190 8.29 -11.85 19.09
N LEU A 191 7.73 -12.72 18.24
CA LEU A 191 6.45 -12.54 17.54
C LEU A 191 5.33 -12.04 18.47
N TYR A 192 5.26 -12.55 19.70
CA TYR A 192 4.23 -12.16 20.67
C TYR A 192 4.41 -10.70 21.11
N SER A 193 5.62 -10.30 21.52
CA SER A 193 5.89 -8.90 21.87
C SER A 193 5.66 -7.96 20.69
N TYR A 194 6.02 -8.36 19.46
CA TYR A 194 5.78 -7.57 18.24
C TYR A 194 4.29 -7.35 17.98
N LEU A 195 3.47 -8.41 18.00
CA LEU A 195 2.01 -8.27 17.84
C LEU A 195 1.38 -7.48 19.00
N MET A 196 1.76 -7.77 20.26
CA MET A 196 1.24 -7.04 21.42
C MET A 196 1.57 -5.53 21.35
N GLY A 197 2.78 -5.17 20.93
CA GLY A 197 3.18 -3.77 20.75
C GLY A 197 2.39 -3.02 19.66
N LEU A 198 1.91 -3.73 18.63
CA LEU A 198 1.02 -3.15 17.62
C LEU A 198 -0.38 -2.86 18.18
N THR A 199 -0.87 -3.66 19.14
CA THR A 199 -2.17 -3.41 19.81
C THR A 199 -2.20 -2.10 20.61
N GLU A 200 -1.03 -1.62 21.07
CA GLU A 200 -0.92 -0.39 21.85
C GLU A 200 -1.01 0.92 21.03
N VAL A 201 -1.02 0.83 19.68
CA VAL A 201 -1.11 2.00 18.79
C VAL A 201 -2.55 2.52 18.76
N LYS A 202 -2.77 3.84 18.94
CA LYS A 202 -4.12 4.42 19.11
C LYS A 202 -5.10 4.10 17.98
N ARG A 203 -4.61 3.88 16.75
CA ARG A 203 -5.42 3.56 15.57
C ARG A 203 -5.66 2.06 15.36
N PHE A 204 -5.17 1.19 16.25
CA PHE A 204 -5.18 -0.27 16.10
C PHE A 204 -6.54 -0.86 15.69
N GLY A 205 -7.65 -0.51 16.35
CA GLY A 205 -8.98 -1.01 15.97
C GLY A 205 -9.39 -0.66 14.53
N ALA A 206 -8.98 0.49 14.00
CA ALA A 206 -9.21 0.83 12.60
C ALA A 206 -8.26 0.09 11.64
N LEU A 207 -7.08 -0.36 12.10
CA LEU A 207 -6.23 -1.26 11.30
C LEU A 207 -6.88 -2.64 11.19
N ILE A 208 -7.43 -3.17 12.30
CA ILE A 208 -8.19 -4.44 12.33
C ILE A 208 -9.36 -4.41 11.33
N MET A 209 -10.15 -3.33 11.32
CA MET A 209 -11.24 -3.14 10.36
C MET A 209 -10.80 -3.04 8.88
N PHE A 210 -9.53 -2.74 8.61
CA PHE A 210 -8.96 -2.63 7.26
C PHE A 210 -7.91 -3.72 6.94
N MET A 211 -7.88 -4.81 7.71
CA MET A 211 -7.05 -5.98 7.39
C MET A 211 -7.62 -6.72 6.18
N SER A 212 -6.75 -7.04 5.22
CA SER A 212 -7.10 -7.97 4.16
C SER A 212 -7.23 -9.40 4.71
N LEU A 213 -7.89 -10.27 3.94
CA LEU A 213 -7.95 -11.70 4.27
C LEU A 213 -6.57 -12.38 4.21
N ILE A 214 -5.60 -11.77 3.50
CA ILE A 214 -4.18 -12.18 3.53
C ILE A 214 -3.54 -11.84 4.88
N ASP A 215 -3.80 -10.64 5.43
CA ASP A 215 -3.32 -10.24 6.75
C ASP A 215 -3.88 -11.14 7.85
N LYS A 216 -5.19 -11.46 7.80
CA LYS A 216 -5.80 -12.42 8.73
C LYS A 216 -5.16 -13.81 8.65
N LYS A 217 -4.89 -14.32 7.43
CA LYS A 217 -4.17 -15.59 7.24
C LYS A 217 -2.75 -15.55 7.84
N ASN A 218 -2.02 -14.47 7.61
CA ASN A 218 -0.66 -14.29 8.14
C ASN A 218 -0.66 -14.24 9.68
N LEU A 219 -1.64 -13.59 10.30
CA LEU A 219 -1.81 -13.59 11.75
C LEU A 219 -2.14 -14.98 12.31
N LEU A 220 -3.00 -15.75 11.65
CA LEU A 220 -3.30 -17.14 12.04
C LEU A 220 -2.05 -18.03 12.00
N ASN A 221 -1.20 -17.90 10.97
CA ASN A 221 0.08 -18.60 10.91
C ASN A 221 0.96 -18.27 12.13
N ILE A 222 1.08 -16.97 12.48
CA ILE A 222 1.88 -16.53 13.64
C ILE A 222 1.31 -17.09 14.95
N VAL A 223 -0.02 -17.05 15.10
CA VAL A 223 -0.73 -17.59 16.28
C VAL A 223 -0.48 -19.09 16.44
N ASP A 224 -0.53 -19.88 15.36
CA ASP A 224 -0.30 -21.32 15.44
C ASP A 224 1.18 -21.66 15.70
N HIS A 225 2.13 -20.88 15.15
CA HIS A 225 3.53 -20.97 15.56
C HIS A 225 3.76 -20.59 17.04
N LEU A 226 3.06 -19.59 17.57
CA LEU A 226 3.12 -19.24 19.00
C LEU A 226 2.60 -20.37 19.89
N LYS A 227 1.51 -21.04 19.51
CA LYS A 227 0.98 -22.23 20.20
C LYS A 227 1.98 -23.40 20.17
N GLN A 228 2.57 -23.69 19.01
CA GLN A 228 3.57 -24.76 18.86
C GLN A 228 4.82 -24.51 19.72
N ASN A 229 5.27 -23.26 19.80
CA ASN A 229 6.48 -22.88 20.53
C ASN A 229 6.35 -22.92 22.06
N ASN A 230 5.13 -23.03 22.62
CA ASN A 230 4.86 -23.20 24.06
C ASN A 230 5.56 -22.17 25.00
N ARG A 231 5.88 -20.97 24.50
CA ARG A 231 6.57 -19.91 25.26
C ARG A 231 5.64 -18.93 25.99
N TYR A 232 4.36 -18.93 25.64
CA TYR A 232 3.34 -18.03 26.19
C TYR A 232 2.15 -18.86 26.69
N SER A 233 1.36 -18.33 27.63
CA SER A 233 0.17 -19.03 28.11
C SER A 233 -0.86 -19.13 26.98
N SER A 234 -1.65 -20.21 26.93
CA SER A 234 -2.81 -20.26 26.03
C SER A 234 -3.70 -19.03 26.24
N ALA A 235 -3.94 -18.64 27.49
CA ALA A 235 -4.76 -17.46 27.82
C ALA A 235 -4.22 -16.14 27.23
N ASP A 236 -2.89 -15.99 27.10
CA ASP A 236 -2.27 -14.81 26.50
C ASP A 236 -2.44 -14.80 24.98
N ILE A 237 -2.28 -15.97 24.34
CA ILE A 237 -2.50 -16.17 22.90
C ILE A 237 -3.99 -16.01 22.57
N ASP A 238 -4.89 -16.57 23.38
CA ASP A 238 -6.35 -16.48 23.24
C ASP A 238 -6.86 -15.04 23.49
N ASN A 239 -6.12 -14.23 24.25
CA ASN A 239 -6.36 -12.79 24.37
C ASN A 239 -5.87 -12.03 23.12
N LEU A 240 -4.71 -12.40 22.57
CA LEU A 240 -4.18 -11.82 21.33
C LEU A 240 -5.10 -12.10 20.14
N VAL A 241 -5.61 -13.32 19.99
CA VAL A 241 -6.61 -13.71 18.97
C VAL A 241 -7.85 -12.80 19.04
N LYS A 242 -8.39 -12.57 20.24
CA LYS A 242 -9.55 -11.69 20.46
C LYS A 242 -9.25 -10.22 20.10
N LEU A 243 -8.05 -9.72 20.42
CA LEU A 243 -7.64 -8.35 20.10
C LEU A 243 -7.52 -8.11 18.59
N TYR A 244 -7.22 -9.14 17.79
CA TYR A 244 -7.08 -9.05 16.34
C TYR A 244 -8.36 -9.44 15.55
N GLU A 245 -9.46 -9.78 16.23
CA GLU A 245 -10.73 -10.22 15.61
C GLU A 245 -10.54 -11.37 14.61
N LEU A 246 -9.92 -12.45 15.09
CA LEU A 246 -9.59 -13.70 14.37
C LEU A 246 -10.43 -14.88 14.90
#